data_AF-A0A541BVF4-F1
#
_entry.id   AF-A0A541BVF4-F1
#
_cell.length_a   1.000
_cell.length_b   1.000
_cell.length_c   1.000
_cell.angle_alpha   90.00
_cell.angle_beta   90.00
_cell.angle_gamma   90.00
#
_symmetry.space_group_name_H-M   'P 1'
#
loop_
_entity.id
_entity.type
_entity.pdbx_description
1 polymer ?
#
loop_
_entity_poly.entity_id
_entity_poly.type
_entity_poly.pdbx_seq_one_letter_code
_entity_poly.pdbx_strand_id
1 'polypeptide(L)'
;MRASDLDIPTARLGEPAWRQRDRRSRPRVLMAAAVVAALAFAGAAALVWTGERAREGEVPMIVADAGPFRVRPAEPGGLQVPNQDQLVYQRMGGGDPEPRRRIEVLLPPPEAPMPVPR
;
A
#
# COMPACT_ATOMS: atom_id res chain seq x y z
N MET A 1 57.42 -32.58 87.51
CA MET A 1 56.28 -31.73 87.10
C MET A 1 55.34 -32.63 86.30
N ARG A 2 54.17 -32.97 86.85
CA ARG A 2 53.23 -33.96 86.30
C ARG A 2 52.24 -33.26 85.36
N ALA A 3 51.89 -33.93 84.26
CA ALA A 3 50.91 -33.49 83.26
C ALA A 3 49.45 -33.46 83.76
N SER A 4 49.22 -33.46 85.08
CA SER A 4 47.89 -33.51 85.71
C SER A 4 47.37 -32.14 86.15
N ASP A 5 48.16 -31.08 86.04
CA ASP A 5 47.77 -29.73 86.52
C ASP A 5 47.32 -28.78 85.39
N LEU A 6 47.06 -29.30 84.18
CA LEU A 6 46.37 -28.51 83.15
C LEU A 6 44.85 -28.62 83.37
N ASP A 7 44.36 -27.81 84.30
CA ASP A 7 42.95 -27.59 84.51
C ASP A 7 42.44 -26.72 83.35
N ILE A 8 42.15 -27.34 82.20
CA ILE A 8 41.54 -26.63 81.07
C ILE A 8 40.09 -26.34 81.49
N PRO A 9 39.70 -25.07 81.70
CA PRO A 9 38.30 -24.77 81.90
C PRO A 9 37.61 -25.18 80.62
N THR A 10 36.84 -26.27 80.67
CA THR A 10 35.90 -26.62 79.62
C THR A 10 34.85 -25.53 79.63
N ALA A 11 35.18 -24.42 78.96
CA ALA A 11 34.23 -23.40 78.60
C ALA A 11 33.17 -24.16 77.81
N ARG A 12 32.09 -24.50 78.51
CA ARG A 12 30.83 -24.97 77.94
C ARG A 12 30.52 -23.90 76.91
N LEU A 13 30.80 -24.20 75.64
CA LEU A 13 30.53 -23.30 74.52
C LEU A 13 29.01 -23.10 74.56
N GLY A 14 28.59 -22.05 75.28
CA GLY A 14 27.21 -21.64 75.34
C GLY A 14 26.80 -21.45 73.90
N GLU A 15 25.74 -22.16 73.51
CA GLU A 15 25.23 -22.09 72.16
C GLU A 15 25.16 -20.64 71.71
N PRO A 16 25.58 -20.32 70.48
CA PRO A 16 25.65 -18.94 70.04
C PRO A 16 24.28 -18.26 70.18
N ALA A 17 24.25 -17.18 70.97
CA ALA A 17 23.05 -16.38 71.23
C ALA A 17 22.42 -15.78 69.95
N TRP A 18 23.13 -15.79 68.81
CA TRP A 18 22.57 -15.38 67.52
C TRP A 18 21.49 -16.32 66.97
N ARG A 19 21.30 -17.53 67.54
CA ARG A 19 20.20 -18.44 67.16
C ARG A 19 18.84 -18.03 67.75
N GLN A 20 18.79 -17.01 68.62
CA GLN A 20 17.56 -16.50 69.25
C GLN A 20 17.00 -15.21 68.62
N ARG A 21 17.30 -14.90 67.35
CA ARG A 21 16.56 -13.83 66.63
C ARG A 21 15.14 -14.27 66.27
N ASP A 22 14.23 -13.93 67.18
CA ASP A 22 12.82 -13.61 66.95
C ASP A 22 11.97 -14.64 66.21
N ARG A 23 11.80 -15.83 66.80
CA ARG A 23 10.76 -16.78 66.32
C ARG A 23 9.33 -16.22 66.45
N ARG A 24 9.11 -15.20 67.29
CA ARG A 24 7.77 -14.69 67.63
C ARG A 24 7.25 -13.61 66.66
N SER A 25 8.13 -12.85 66.02
CA SER A 25 7.75 -11.82 65.03
C SER A 25 7.82 -12.32 63.58
N ARG A 26 8.57 -13.40 63.31
CA ARG A 26 8.65 -14.07 62.00
C ARG A 26 7.29 -14.27 61.31
N PRO A 27 6.23 -14.81 61.95
CA PRO A 27 4.96 -15.00 61.25
C PRO A 27 4.30 -13.66 60.87
N ARG A 28 4.46 -12.60 61.67
CA ARG A 28 3.92 -11.27 61.37
C ARG A 28 4.68 -10.58 60.24
N VAL A 29 6.00 -10.72 60.23
CA VAL A 29 6.85 -10.18 59.15
C VAL A 29 6.60 -10.92 57.84
N LEU A 30 6.44 -12.25 57.89
CA LEU A 30 6.08 -13.04 56.72
C LEU A 30 4.68 -12.71 56.20
N MET A 31 3.70 -12.50 57.09
CA MET A 31 2.37 -12.05 56.69
C MET A 31 2.40 -10.66 56.06
N ALA A 32 3.14 -9.71 56.65
CA ALA A 32 3.30 -8.38 56.06
C ALA A 32 3.98 -8.46 54.68
N ALA A 33 5.03 -9.27 54.53
CA ALA A 33 5.69 -9.50 53.25
C ALA A 33 4.75 -10.14 52.22
N ALA A 34 3.93 -11.10 52.63
CA ALA A 34 2.93 -11.74 51.76
C ALA A 34 1.87 -10.75 51.27
N VAL A 35 1.39 -9.86 52.16
CA VAL A 35 0.44 -8.80 51.78
C VAL A 35 1.07 -7.83 50.80
N VAL A 36 2.31 -7.38 51.04
CA VAL A 36 3.03 -6.50 50.12
C VAL A 36 3.23 -7.17 48.75
N ALA A 37 3.63 -8.44 48.73
CA ALA A 37 3.78 -9.20 47.49
C ALA A 37 2.46 -9.36 46.73
N ALA A 38 1.35 -9.63 47.44
CA ALA A 38 0.02 -9.73 46.84
C ALA A 38 -0.45 -8.40 46.24
N LEU A 39 -0.23 -7.28 46.94
CA LEU A 39 -0.57 -5.94 46.44
C LEU A 39 0.28 -5.56 45.21
N ALA A 40 1.58 -5.85 45.24
CA ALA A 40 2.47 -5.61 44.10
C ALA A 40 2.03 -6.43 42.88
N PHE A 41 1.68 -7.71 43.08
CA PHE A 41 1.19 -8.58 42.03
C PHE A 41 -0.16 -8.10 41.46
N ALA A 42 -1.11 -7.75 42.33
CA ALA A 42 -2.40 -7.20 41.92
C ALA A 42 -2.27 -5.89 41.13
N GLY A 43 -1.38 -4.99 41.57
CA GLY A 43 -1.07 -3.75 40.86
C GLY A 43 -0.48 -3.99 39.47
N ALA A 44 0.49 -4.90 39.36
CA ALA A 44 1.07 -5.28 38.07
C ALA A 44 0.03 -5.91 37.13
N ALA A 45 -0.80 -6.82 37.64
CA ALA A 45 -1.88 -7.44 36.88
C ALA A 45 -2.91 -6.42 36.38
N ALA A 46 -3.28 -5.44 37.22
CA ALA A 46 -4.17 -4.36 36.84
C ALA A 46 -3.59 -3.51 35.70
N LEU A 47 -2.30 -3.14 35.79
CA LEU A 47 -1.63 -2.38 34.74
C LEU A 47 -1.62 -3.13 33.40
N VAL A 48 -1.30 -4.43 33.41
CA VAL A 48 -1.33 -5.27 32.20
C VAL A 48 -2.72 -5.33 31.60
N TRP A 49 -3.76 -5.54 32.41
CA TRP A 49 -5.15 -5.60 31.92
C TRP A 49 -5.64 -4.24 31.40
N THR A 50 -5.26 -3.12 32.03
CA THR A 50 -5.69 -1.79 31.57
C THR A 50 -4.89 -1.27 30.38
N GLY A 51 -3.64 -1.72 30.22
CA GLY A 51 -2.74 -1.23 29.17
C GLY A 51 -3.19 -1.58 27.75
N GLU A 52 -3.98 -2.65 27.59
CA GLU A 52 -4.51 -3.07 26.31
C GLU A 52 -5.74 -2.24 25.90
N ARG A 53 -6.58 -1.85 26.86
CA ARG A 53 -7.74 -0.96 26.62
C ARG A 53 -7.36 0.46 26.24
N ALA A 54 -6.18 0.93 26.64
CA ALA A 54 -5.67 2.24 26.23
C ALA A 54 -5.24 2.29 24.74
N ARG A 55 -5.09 1.13 24.09
CA ARG A 55 -4.78 1.04 22.65
C ARG A 55 -6.03 0.88 21.77
N GLU A 56 -7.19 0.65 22.36
CA GLU A 56 -8.50 0.74 21.69
C GLU A 56 -8.98 2.20 21.59
N GLY A 57 -8.05 3.14 21.45
CA GLY A 57 -8.40 4.45 20.93
C GLY A 57 -8.90 4.26 19.50
N GLU A 58 -10.13 4.67 19.25
CA GLU A 58 -10.83 4.59 17.96
C GLU A 58 -9.86 4.97 16.83
N VAL A 59 -9.39 3.97 16.07
CA VAL A 59 -8.46 4.19 14.97
C VAL A 59 -9.19 5.08 13.97
N PRO A 60 -8.67 6.28 13.66
CA PRO A 60 -9.39 7.20 12.78
C PRO A 60 -9.56 6.54 11.41
N MET A 61 -10.79 6.51 10.92
CA MET A 61 -11.06 6.00 9.58
C MET A 61 -10.51 6.98 8.55
N ILE A 62 -9.48 6.55 7.81
CA ILE A 62 -8.92 7.32 6.71
C ILE A 62 -9.82 7.08 5.49
N VAL A 63 -10.57 8.10 5.08
CA VAL A 63 -11.41 8.06 3.88
C VAL A 63 -10.57 8.54 2.68
N ALA A 64 -10.65 7.81 1.57
CA ALA A 64 -10.03 8.24 0.32
C ALA A 64 -10.74 9.48 -0.22
N ASP A 65 -9.97 10.38 -0.83
CA ASP A 65 -10.55 11.47 -1.61
C ASP A 65 -11.39 10.89 -2.75
N ALA A 66 -12.63 11.35 -2.89
CA ALA A 66 -13.55 10.91 -3.95
C ALA A 66 -13.26 11.62 -5.30
N GLY A 67 -12.27 12.51 -5.32
CA GLY A 67 -11.84 13.21 -6.51
C GLY A 67 -11.32 12.27 -7.62
N PRO A 68 -11.45 12.68 -8.89
CA PRO A 68 -10.86 11.95 -9.99
C PRO A 68 -9.33 11.94 -9.90
N PHE A 69 -8.73 10.75 -9.86
CA PHE A 69 -7.27 10.57 -9.84
C PHE A 69 -6.56 11.23 -11.05
N ARG A 70 -7.27 11.35 -12.18
CA ARG A 70 -6.78 11.99 -13.40
C ARG A 70 -7.91 12.68 -14.13
N VAL A 71 -7.72 13.97 -14.42
CA VAL A 71 -8.65 14.76 -15.24
C VAL A 71 -7.96 15.11 -16.56
N ARG A 72 -8.65 14.90 -17.68
CA ARG A 72 -8.16 15.37 -18.97
C ARG A 72 -8.20 16.90 -18.98
N PRO A 73 -7.12 17.60 -19.37
CA PRO A 73 -7.15 19.05 -19.53
C PRO A 73 -8.29 19.48 -20.49
N ALA A 74 -8.90 20.64 -20.22
CA ALA A 74 -9.96 21.19 -21.07
C ALA A 74 -9.50 21.34 -22.54
N GLU A 75 -8.23 21.69 -22.72
CA GLU A 75 -7.57 21.72 -24.02
C GLU A 75 -6.49 20.62 -24.04
N PRO A 76 -6.73 19.48 -24.70
CA PRO A 76 -5.78 18.36 -24.75
C PRO A 76 -4.50 18.67 -25.54
N GLY A 77 -4.35 19.90 -26.04
CA GLY A 77 -3.30 20.30 -26.95
C GLY A 77 -3.39 19.58 -28.30
N GLY A 78 -2.32 19.69 -29.09
CA GLY A 78 -2.21 19.06 -30.40
C GLY A 78 -2.14 20.07 -31.55
N LEU A 79 -1.53 19.65 -32.66
CA LEU A 79 -1.46 20.43 -33.88
C LEU A 79 -2.80 20.32 -34.64
N GLN A 80 -3.43 21.45 -34.94
CA GLN A 80 -4.53 21.46 -35.90
C GLN A 80 -3.95 21.26 -37.30
N VAL A 81 -4.15 20.08 -37.87
CA VAL A 81 -3.71 19.79 -39.24
C VAL A 81 -4.84 20.19 -40.19
N PRO A 82 -4.62 21.16 -41.08
CA PRO A 82 -5.62 21.55 -42.09
C PRO A 82 -5.73 20.47 -43.17
N ASN A 83 -6.89 20.39 -43.84
CA ASN A 83 -7.14 19.55 -45.02
C ASN A 83 -6.99 18.02 -44.78
N GLN A 84 -7.26 17.53 -43.57
CA GLN A 84 -7.24 16.09 -43.25
C GLN A 84 -8.26 15.26 -44.04
N ASP A 85 -9.29 15.92 -44.57
CA ASP A 85 -10.37 15.36 -45.38
C ASP A 85 -10.10 15.49 -46.89
N GLN A 86 -9.01 16.16 -47.31
CA GLN A 86 -8.69 16.34 -48.71
C GLN A 86 -7.92 15.15 -49.26
N LEU A 87 -8.61 14.33 -50.04
CA LEU A 87 -8.02 13.22 -50.78
C LEU A 87 -7.37 13.75 -52.06
N VAL A 88 -6.13 14.22 -51.96
CA VAL A 88 -5.32 14.76 -53.09
C VAL A 88 -5.28 13.78 -54.27
N TYR A 89 -5.33 12.48 -53.99
CA TYR A 89 -5.29 11.43 -55.01
C TYR A 89 -6.64 11.07 -55.63
N GLN A 90 -7.78 11.41 -55.02
CA GLN A 90 -9.10 11.11 -55.63
C GLN A 90 -9.38 11.98 -56.86
N ARG A 91 -8.76 13.17 -56.96
CA ARG A 91 -8.87 14.03 -58.13
C ARG A 91 -8.23 13.44 -59.39
N MET A 92 -7.32 12.47 -59.25
CA MET A 92 -6.72 11.76 -60.40
C MET A 92 -7.51 10.52 -60.83
N GLY A 93 -8.63 10.19 -60.14
CA GLY A 93 -9.34 8.92 -60.31
C GLY A 93 -10.81 9.02 -60.73
N GLY A 94 -11.34 10.18 -61.12
CA GLY A 94 -12.75 10.24 -61.51
C GLY A 94 -13.25 11.57 -62.05
N GLY A 95 -13.45 11.61 -63.38
CA GLY A 95 -14.51 12.39 -63.98
C GLY A 95 -14.10 13.56 -64.85
N ASP A 96 -13.17 13.37 -65.79
CA ASP A 96 -13.27 14.14 -67.03
C ASP A 96 -14.62 13.76 -67.69
N PRO A 97 -15.53 14.70 -67.97
CA PRO A 97 -16.60 14.41 -68.90
C PRO A 97 -15.96 14.21 -70.27
N GLU A 98 -15.72 12.94 -70.61
CA GLU A 98 -15.41 12.47 -71.97
C GLU A 98 -16.22 13.32 -72.97
N PRO A 99 -15.57 14.05 -73.90
CA PRO A 99 -16.29 14.82 -74.89
C PRO A 99 -17.12 13.84 -75.70
N ARG A 100 -18.45 13.87 -75.51
CA ARG A 100 -19.42 13.01 -76.19
C ARG A 100 -18.99 12.86 -77.64
N ARG A 101 -18.58 11.65 -78.06
CA ARG A 101 -18.21 11.35 -79.44
C ARG A 101 -19.34 11.81 -80.34
N ARG A 102 -19.13 12.95 -81.01
CA ARG A 102 -20.03 13.48 -82.02
C ARG A 102 -19.86 12.57 -83.21
N ILE A 103 -20.88 11.77 -83.53
CA ILE A 103 -20.85 10.88 -84.69
C ILE A 103 -20.76 11.79 -85.92
N GLU A 104 -19.62 11.75 -86.61
CA GLU A 104 -19.46 12.45 -87.88
C GLU A 104 -20.23 11.68 -88.96
N VAL A 105 -21.21 12.34 -89.56
CA VAL A 105 -21.93 11.79 -90.72
C VAL A 105 -21.08 12.07 -91.96
N LEU A 106 -20.48 11.03 -92.54
CA LEU A 106 -19.75 11.14 -93.79
C LEU A 106 -20.70 11.54 -94.93
N LEU A 107 -20.24 12.39 -95.85
CA LEU A 107 -20.93 12.63 -97.10
C LEU A 107 -21.03 11.32 -97.91
N PRO A 108 -22.12 11.11 -98.67
CA PRO A 108 -22.20 9.96 -99.57
C PRO A 108 -21.04 10.02 -100.59
N PRO A 109 -20.53 8.85 -101.03
CA PRO A 109 -19.48 8.80 -102.02
C PRO A 109 -19.94 9.47 -103.34
N PRO A 110 -19.02 10.11 -104.09
CA PRO A 110 -19.35 10.75 -105.35
C PRO A 110 -20.03 9.80 -106.34
N GLU A 111 -21.00 10.31 -107.10
CA GLU A 111 -21.66 9.54 -108.16
C GLU A 111 -20.65 9.11 -109.23
N ALA A 112 -20.79 7.88 -109.74
CA ALA A 112 -19.92 7.35 -110.78
C ALA A 112 -20.23 8.01 -112.13
N PRO A 113 -19.22 8.31 -112.96
CA PRO A 113 -19.43 8.95 -114.25
C PRO A 113 -20.28 8.05 -115.17
N MET A 114 -21.27 8.66 -115.82
CA MET A 114 -22.08 7.96 -116.82
C MET A 114 -21.24 7.63 -118.06
N PRO A 115 -21.41 6.44 -118.65
CA PRO A 115 -20.69 6.07 -119.85
C PRO A 115 -21.06 7.00 -121.01
N VAL A 116 -20.06 7.35 -121.81
CA VAL A 116 -20.24 8.22 -122.97
C VAL A 116 -21.16 7.52 -123.98
N PRO A 117 -22.23 8.18 -124.49
CA PRO A 117 -23.05 7.64 -125.56
C PRO A 117 -22.20 7.41 -126.83
N ARG A 118 -22.47 6.34 -127.58
CA ARG A 118 -21.72 6.01 -128.81
C ARG A 118 -21.85 7.07 -129.89
#